data_AF-A0A165BPP7-F1
#
_entry.id   AF-A0A165BPP7-F1
#
_cell.length_a   1.000
_cell.length_b   1.000
_cell.length_c   1.000
_cell.angle_alpha   90.00
_cell.angle_beta   90.00
_cell.angle_gamma   90.00
#
_symmetry.space_group_name_H-M   'P 1'
#
loop_
_entity.id
_entity.type
_entity.pdbx_description
1 polymer ?
#
loop_
_entity_poly.entity_id
_entity_poly.type
_entity_poly.pdbx_seq_one_letter_code
_entity_poly.pdbx_strand_id
1 'polypeptide(L)'
;MSPTSHQHRVQRIYPPATLHHRFDAERLLTPPPSPLRRVFDIELTLPIPSTALLDSVPAASKETPTGQAMIRKPSGEVTRLAREGYNLRGALGWTEGVYSEVQASVHKLADLQLKPVSFSKQSSADIQRVYGLATELHPFLRQYENNWPIADFLRTYLKNKAAAANRKKTPVL
;
A
#
# COMPACT_ATOMS: atom_id res chain seq x y z
N MET A 1 -46.68 -25.41 8.49
CA MET A 1 -45.93 -25.63 9.75
C MET A 1 -44.46 -25.39 9.43
N SER A 2 -43.88 -24.32 9.96
CA SER A 2 -42.49 -23.93 9.67
C SER A 2 -41.58 -24.41 10.80
N PRO A 3 -40.41 -25.03 10.52
CA PRO A 3 -39.51 -25.48 11.57
C PRO A 3 -38.75 -24.29 12.18
N THR A 4 -38.87 -24.11 13.49
CA THR A 4 -38.10 -23.14 14.27
C THR A 4 -36.66 -23.62 14.45
N SER A 5 -35.71 -22.89 13.88
CA SER A 5 -34.27 -23.12 14.06
C SER A 5 -33.86 -22.77 15.49
N HIS A 6 -33.66 -23.78 16.34
CA HIS A 6 -33.11 -23.59 17.68
C HIS A 6 -31.60 -23.38 17.59
N GLN A 7 -31.17 -22.14 17.78
CA GLN A 7 -29.74 -21.80 17.91
C GLN A 7 -29.23 -22.31 19.26
N HIS A 8 -28.45 -23.39 19.24
CA HIS A 8 -27.77 -23.87 20.44
C HIS A 8 -26.62 -22.92 20.80
N ARG A 9 -26.79 -22.19 21.90
CA ARG A 9 -25.77 -21.31 22.48
C ARG A 9 -24.80 -22.14 23.30
N VAL A 10 -23.59 -22.37 22.78
CA VAL A 10 -22.53 -23.08 23.50
C VAL A 10 -21.52 -22.06 24.03
N GLN A 11 -21.36 -21.99 25.35
CA GLN A 11 -20.32 -21.20 26.01
C GLN A 11 -19.28 -22.15 26.62
N ARG A 12 -18.02 -22.01 26.20
CA ARG A 12 -16.91 -22.79 26.77
C ARG A 12 -16.22 -21.96 27.84
N ILE A 13 -16.12 -22.53 29.04
CA ILE A 13 -15.44 -21.91 30.19
C ILE A 13 -14.21 -22.77 30.47
N TYR A 14 -13.03 -22.14 30.53
CA TYR A 14 -11.77 -22.81 30.86
C TYR A 14 -11.22 -22.23 32.18
N PRO A 15 -10.92 -23.06 33.19
CA PRO A 15 -10.25 -22.63 34.42
C PRO A 15 -8.72 -22.51 34.24
N PRO A 16 -8.00 -21.74 35.09
CA PRO A 16 -8.50 -20.95 36.23
C PRO A 16 -9.04 -19.58 35.83
N ALA A 17 -10.16 -19.20 36.46
CA ALA A 17 -11.00 -18.05 36.13
C ALA A 17 -10.43 -16.69 36.63
N THR A 18 -9.18 -16.38 36.32
CA THR A 18 -8.63 -15.03 36.61
C THR A 18 -8.87 -14.03 35.49
N LEU A 19 -9.39 -14.48 34.33
CA LEU A 19 -9.72 -13.63 33.19
C LEU A 19 -11.11 -13.95 32.66
N HIS A 20 -12.08 -13.09 32.96
CA HIS A 20 -13.39 -13.09 32.31
C HIS A 20 -13.29 -12.49 30.90
N HIS A 21 -12.74 -13.24 29.95
CA HIS A 21 -12.89 -12.90 28.53
C HIS A 21 -14.29 -13.35 28.08
N ARG A 22 -15.13 -12.38 27.75
CA ARG A 22 -16.38 -12.62 27.02
C ARG A 22 -16.07 -12.54 25.54
N PHE A 23 -16.18 -13.67 24.85
CA PHE A 23 -16.18 -13.69 23.39
C PHE A 23 -17.61 -13.53 22.90
N ASP A 24 -17.80 -12.72 21.86
CA ASP A 24 -19.08 -12.60 21.17
C ASP A 24 -19.49 -13.97 20.59
N ALA A 25 -20.79 -14.18 20.43
CA ALA A 25 -21.31 -15.43 19.90
C ALA A 25 -20.77 -15.65 18.47
N GLU A 26 -19.81 -16.57 18.33
CA GLU A 26 -19.36 -17.03 17.03
C GLU A 26 -20.55 -17.62 16.30
N ARG A 27 -20.90 -17.03 15.14
CA ARG A 27 -21.81 -17.67 14.19
C ARG A 27 -21.06 -18.83 13.59
N LEU A 28 -21.15 -20.00 14.23
CA LEU A 28 -20.73 -21.25 13.62
C LEU A 28 -21.49 -21.37 12.31
N LEU A 29 -20.79 -21.14 11.19
CA LEU A 29 -21.29 -21.51 9.87
C LEU A 29 -21.46 -23.02 9.91
N THR A 30 -22.70 -23.47 10.10
CA THR A 30 -23.10 -24.86 9.97
C THR A 30 -23.75 -25.05 8.61
N PRO A 31 -23.28 -26.01 7.80
CA PRO A 31 -22.20 -26.96 8.13
C PRO A 31 -20.81 -26.29 8.09
N PRO A 32 -19.86 -26.79 8.91
CA PRO A 32 -18.48 -26.28 8.92
C PRO A 32 -17.89 -26.34 7.50
N PRO A 33 -17.00 -25.40 7.12
CA PRO A 33 -16.32 -25.47 5.84
C PRO A 33 -15.57 -26.81 5.77
N SER A 34 -15.99 -27.64 4.80
CA SER A 34 -15.36 -28.92 4.50
C SER A 34 -13.85 -28.73 4.31
N PRO A 35 -12.98 -29.57 4.89
CA PRO A 35 -11.58 -29.58 4.52
C PRO A 35 -11.48 -30.04 3.07
N LEU A 36 -11.43 -29.08 2.14
CA LEU A 36 -11.07 -29.34 0.76
C LEU A 36 -9.67 -29.97 0.75
N ARG A 37 -9.65 -31.30 0.62
CA ARG A 37 -8.46 -32.10 0.35
C ARG A 37 -7.86 -31.61 -0.97
N ARG A 38 -6.92 -30.67 -0.90
CA ARG A 38 -6.06 -30.35 -2.04
C ARG A 38 -5.08 -31.50 -2.19
N VAL A 39 -5.31 -32.35 -3.18
CA VAL A 39 -4.30 -33.28 -3.68
C VAL A 39 -3.34 -32.43 -4.51
N PHE A 40 -2.08 -32.38 -4.09
CA PHE A 40 -1.02 -31.81 -4.89
C PHE A 40 -0.47 -32.95 -5.75
N ASP A 41 -0.68 -32.89 -7.06
CA ASP A 41 -0.06 -33.82 -7.98
C ASP A 41 1.44 -33.52 -8.02
N ILE A 42 2.22 -34.35 -7.33
CA ILE A 42 3.67 -34.37 -7.42
C ILE A 42 4.02 -35.31 -8.58
N GLU A 43 3.82 -34.83 -9.80
CA GLU A 43 4.45 -35.42 -10.99
C GLU A 43 5.67 -34.57 -11.34
N LEU A 44 6.73 -34.92 -10.62
CA LEU A 44 8.10 -34.46 -10.74
C LEU A 44 8.69 -35.07 -12.01
N THR A 45 8.54 -34.42 -13.17
CA THR A 45 9.36 -34.76 -14.34
C THR A 45 9.76 -33.51 -15.13
N LEU A 46 10.95 -33.01 -14.84
CA LEU A 46 11.79 -32.38 -15.87
C LEU A 46 12.68 -33.49 -16.43
N PRO A 47 12.87 -33.57 -17.76
CA PRO A 47 14.12 -33.01 -18.28
C PRO A 47 14.06 -32.44 -19.72
N ILE A 48 14.46 -31.15 -19.83
CA ILE A 48 15.36 -30.51 -20.84
C ILE A 48 15.04 -30.71 -22.38
N PRO A 49 15.83 -30.13 -23.31
CA PRO A 49 15.56 -28.92 -24.09
C PRO A 49 15.14 -29.17 -25.57
N SER A 50 14.80 -28.08 -26.27
CA SER A 50 15.30 -27.71 -27.60
C SER A 50 14.25 -27.33 -28.66
N THR A 51 14.38 -26.08 -29.11
CA THR A 51 14.29 -25.55 -30.49
C THR A 51 12.98 -25.54 -31.30
N ALA A 52 12.76 -24.36 -31.91
CA ALA A 52 11.99 -24.03 -33.10
C ALA A 52 10.46 -23.84 -32.94
N LEU A 53 9.77 -22.89 -33.59
CA LEU A 53 10.07 -21.70 -34.41
C LEU A 53 8.70 -21.02 -34.65
N LEU A 54 8.66 -19.67 -34.65
CA LEU A 54 7.68 -18.79 -35.33
C LEU A 54 6.23 -18.86 -34.77
N ASP A 55 5.54 -17.77 -34.48
CA ASP A 55 5.32 -16.56 -35.26
C ASP A 55 4.57 -15.54 -34.35
N SER A 56 4.57 -14.25 -34.74
CA SER A 56 3.61 -13.19 -34.35
C SER A 56 4.21 -11.93 -33.69
N VAL A 57 4.29 -10.90 -34.55
CA VAL A 57 4.03 -9.47 -34.29
C VAL A 57 5.19 -8.63 -33.75
N PRO A 58 5.87 -7.83 -34.61
CA PRO A 58 6.62 -6.67 -34.15
C PRO A 58 5.65 -5.51 -33.92
N ALA A 59 5.07 -5.44 -32.73
CA ALA A 59 4.45 -4.21 -32.25
C ALA A 59 5.59 -3.24 -31.90
N ALA A 60 5.86 -2.33 -32.84
CA ALA A 60 6.83 -1.26 -32.74
C ALA A 60 6.75 -0.53 -31.40
N SER A 61 7.57 -0.99 -30.45
CA SER A 61 7.91 -0.23 -29.27
C SER A 61 8.87 0.85 -29.75
N LYS A 62 8.40 2.09 -29.72
CA LYS A 62 9.22 3.29 -29.94
C LYS A 62 10.32 3.31 -28.87
N GLU A 63 11.46 2.73 -29.19
CA GLU A 63 12.70 3.04 -28.52
C GLU A 63 13.16 4.42 -29.01
N THR A 64 12.76 5.46 -28.30
CA THR A 64 13.46 6.75 -28.41
C THR A 64 14.68 6.72 -27.50
N PRO A 65 15.87 7.09 -28.01
CA PRO A 65 17.15 6.82 -27.38
C PRO A 65 17.61 7.97 -26.46
N THR A 66 18.49 7.66 -25.52
CA THR A 66 19.36 8.61 -24.79
C THR A 66 18.67 9.74 -24.02
N GLY A 67 18.16 9.40 -22.83
CA GLY A 67 17.91 10.33 -21.74
C GLY A 67 18.30 9.65 -20.44
N GLN A 68 19.01 10.32 -19.55
CA GLN A 68 19.48 9.78 -18.27
C GLN A 68 18.42 8.87 -17.63
N ALA A 69 18.79 7.63 -17.32
CA ALA A 69 17.86 6.65 -16.76
C ALA A 69 17.29 7.16 -15.43
N MET A 70 16.10 7.76 -15.48
CA MET A 70 15.41 8.23 -14.28
C MET A 70 15.12 7.03 -13.37
N ILE A 71 15.29 7.23 -12.07
CA ILE A 71 15.02 6.22 -11.06
C ILE A 71 13.50 5.99 -11.03
N ARG A 72 13.10 4.83 -11.54
CA ARG A 72 11.71 4.41 -11.61
C ARG A 72 11.15 4.13 -10.22
N LYS A 73 9.83 4.23 -10.09
CA LYS A 73 9.12 3.84 -8.88
C LYS A 73 9.17 2.31 -8.71
N PRO A 74 9.51 1.78 -7.52
CA PRO A 74 9.41 0.34 -7.27
C PRO A 74 7.96 -0.13 -7.31
N SER A 75 7.75 -1.43 -7.57
CA SER A 75 6.41 -2.04 -7.54
C SER A 75 5.80 -1.96 -6.13
N GLY A 76 4.48 -1.72 -6.08
CA GLY A 76 3.72 -1.68 -4.83
C GLY A 76 3.36 -0.28 -4.33
N GLU A 77 2.69 -0.23 -3.18
CA GLU A 77 2.32 1.02 -2.50
C GLU A 77 3.21 1.28 -1.28
N VAL A 78 3.62 2.55 -1.10
CA VAL A 78 4.25 3.00 0.15
C VAL A 78 3.35 2.67 1.34
N THR A 79 3.94 2.08 2.38
CA THR A 79 3.31 1.65 3.65
C THR A 79 2.48 0.35 3.64
N ARG A 80 2.37 -0.39 2.52
CA ARG A 80 1.66 -1.69 2.47
C ARG A 80 2.58 -2.91 2.56
N LEU A 81 3.47 -2.97 3.55
CA LEU A 81 4.49 -4.02 3.66
C LEU A 81 3.95 -5.46 3.61
N ALA A 82 2.76 -5.72 4.15
CA ALA A 82 2.15 -7.06 4.17
C ALA A 82 1.55 -7.51 2.81
N ARG A 83 1.43 -6.60 1.83
CA ARG A 83 0.80 -6.85 0.53
C ARG A 83 1.64 -6.23 -0.59
N GLU A 84 2.90 -6.62 -0.67
CA GLU A 84 3.85 -6.20 -1.72
C GLU A 84 4.15 -4.70 -1.77
N GLY A 85 3.88 -3.97 -0.70
CA GLY A 85 4.31 -2.59 -0.56
C GLY A 85 5.77 -2.49 -0.16
N TYR A 86 6.34 -1.29 -0.31
CA TYR A 86 7.74 -1.02 0.04
C TYR A 86 7.87 0.03 1.15
N ASN A 87 9.03 0.00 1.79
CA ASN A 87 9.47 1.05 2.70
C ASN A 87 10.14 2.17 1.89
N LEU A 88 9.61 3.40 1.99
CA LEU A 88 10.13 4.55 1.26
C LEU A 88 11.61 4.82 1.57
N ARG A 89 12.05 4.64 2.82
CA ARG A 89 13.46 4.79 3.21
C ARG A 89 14.35 3.77 2.52
N GLY A 90 13.92 2.51 2.51
CA GLY A 90 14.66 1.42 1.86
C GLY A 90 14.73 1.59 0.34
N ALA A 91 13.66 2.08 -0.29
CA ALA A 91 13.60 2.30 -1.73
C ALA A 91 14.47 3.47 -2.21
N LEU A 92 14.64 4.52 -1.40
CA LEU A 92 15.43 5.70 -1.77
C LEU A 92 16.93 5.52 -1.49
N GLY A 93 17.30 4.74 -0.48
CA GLY A 93 18.71 4.54 -0.10
C GLY A 93 19.42 5.80 0.39
N TRP A 94 18.67 6.84 0.75
CA TRP A 94 19.23 8.10 1.27
C TRP A 94 19.76 7.93 2.70
N THR A 95 20.72 8.77 3.06
CA THR A 95 21.12 8.92 4.46
C THR A 95 19.98 9.50 5.30
N GLU A 96 19.98 9.19 6.58
CA GLU A 96 18.93 9.64 7.53
C GLU A 96 18.74 11.17 7.48
N GLY A 97 19.84 11.92 7.43
CA GLY A 97 19.81 13.38 7.39
C GLY A 97 19.09 13.91 6.16
N VAL A 98 19.47 13.43 4.97
CA VAL A 98 18.87 13.86 3.69
C VAL A 98 17.39 13.48 3.64
N TYR A 99 17.05 12.26 4.09
CA TYR A 99 15.66 11.82 4.13
C TYR A 99 14.80 12.70 5.02
N SER A 100 15.26 12.98 6.25
CA SER A 100 14.52 13.81 7.21
C SER A 100 14.39 15.25 6.71
N GLU A 101 15.43 15.80 6.10
CA GLU A 101 15.44 17.15 5.55
C GLU A 101 14.44 17.32 4.39
N VAL A 102 14.47 16.41 3.41
CA VAL A 102 13.51 16.41 2.31
C VAL A 102 12.09 16.22 2.82
N GLN A 103 11.90 15.26 3.73
CA GLN A 103 10.60 14.98 4.32
C GLN A 103 10.03 16.23 5.02
N ALA A 104 10.83 16.90 5.85
CA ALA A 104 10.42 18.12 6.55
C ALA A 104 10.10 19.25 5.56
N SER A 105 10.92 19.42 4.53
CA SER A 105 10.71 20.40 3.47
C SER A 105 9.38 20.18 2.74
N VAL A 106 9.12 18.94 2.30
CA VAL A 106 7.89 18.56 1.59
C VAL A 106 6.66 18.71 2.49
N HIS A 107 6.75 18.33 3.77
CA HIS A 107 5.66 18.50 4.73
C HIS A 107 5.31 19.98 4.93
N LYS A 108 6.32 20.84 5.08
CA LYS A 108 6.13 22.30 5.19
C LYS A 108 5.46 22.88 3.95
N LEU A 109 5.91 22.48 2.76
CA LEU A 109 5.28 22.90 1.50
C LEU A 109 3.82 22.41 1.40
N ALA A 110 3.54 21.19 1.84
CA ALA A 110 2.18 20.66 1.90
C ALA A 110 1.29 21.46 2.88
N ASP A 111 1.82 21.93 3.99
CA ASP A 111 1.05 22.76 4.93
C ASP A 111 0.70 24.13 4.36
N LEU A 112 1.58 24.69 3.53
CA LEU A 112 1.38 26.00 2.93
C LEU A 112 0.46 25.95 1.70
N GLN A 113 0.61 24.93 0.86
CA GLN A 113 -0.02 24.88 -0.47
C GLN A 113 -1.24 23.95 -0.53
N LEU A 114 -1.35 22.96 0.35
CA LEU A 114 -2.33 21.88 0.24
C LEU A 114 -3.38 21.90 1.36
N LYS A 115 -4.61 21.51 1.00
CA LYS A 115 -5.70 21.30 1.96
C LYS A 115 -5.53 19.97 2.72
N PRO A 116 -6.00 19.87 3.98
CA PRO A 116 -5.93 18.65 4.81
C PRO A 116 -6.98 17.60 4.39
N VAL A 117 -6.99 17.25 3.11
CA VAL A 117 -7.85 16.23 2.50
C VAL A 117 -6.97 15.11 1.92
N SER A 118 -7.57 13.97 1.57
CA SER A 118 -6.86 12.87 0.92
C SER A 118 -6.21 13.31 -0.40
N PHE A 119 -5.06 12.72 -0.74
CA PHE A 119 -4.28 13.04 -1.95
C PHE A 119 -5.13 13.11 -3.23
N SER A 120 -6.02 12.14 -3.48
CA SER A 120 -6.88 12.12 -4.67
C SER A 120 -7.92 13.25 -4.76
N LYS A 121 -8.19 13.95 -3.65
CA LYS A 121 -9.15 15.06 -3.57
C LYS A 121 -8.47 16.43 -3.69
N GLN A 122 -7.15 16.45 -3.86
CA GLN A 122 -6.40 17.68 -4.01
C GLN A 122 -6.43 18.18 -5.44
N SER A 123 -6.29 19.50 -5.59
CA SER A 123 -6.11 20.14 -6.89
C SER A 123 -4.80 19.66 -7.51
N SER A 124 -4.86 19.21 -8.77
CA SER A 124 -3.66 18.84 -9.52
C SER A 124 -2.68 20.00 -9.65
N ALA A 125 -3.17 21.24 -9.79
CA ALA A 125 -2.34 22.43 -9.86
C ALA A 125 -1.55 22.67 -8.55
N ASP A 126 -2.18 22.42 -7.39
CA ASP A 126 -1.52 22.60 -6.09
C ASP A 126 -0.43 21.55 -5.88
N ILE A 127 -0.69 20.30 -6.30
CA ILE A 127 0.31 19.23 -6.26
C ILE A 127 1.50 19.56 -7.17
N GLN A 128 1.26 20.02 -8.40
CA GLN A 128 2.33 20.40 -9.34
C GLN A 128 3.16 21.56 -8.80
N ARG A 129 2.55 22.54 -8.13
CA ARG A 129 3.29 23.62 -7.45
C ARG A 129 4.22 23.08 -6.37
N VAL A 130 3.76 22.14 -5.55
CA VAL A 130 4.62 21.50 -4.54
C VAL A 130 5.76 20.72 -5.20
N TYR A 131 5.51 20.02 -6.30
CA TYR A 131 6.56 19.33 -7.04
C TYR A 131 7.64 20.30 -7.54
N GLY A 132 7.23 21.43 -8.14
CA GLY A 132 8.15 22.48 -8.58
C GLY A 132 9.01 22.99 -7.42
N LEU A 133 8.37 23.46 -6.34
CA LEU A 133 9.06 24.02 -5.17
C LEU A 133 9.98 23.01 -4.49
N ALA A 134 9.55 21.76 -4.32
CA ALA A 134 10.37 20.73 -3.70
C ALA A 134 11.60 20.39 -4.56
N THR A 135 11.44 20.40 -5.89
CA THR A 135 12.52 20.15 -6.85
C THR A 135 13.50 21.32 -6.97
N GLU A 136 13.04 22.55 -6.72
CA GLU A 136 13.89 23.74 -6.60
C GLU A 136 14.73 23.71 -5.32
N LEU A 137 14.14 23.31 -4.19
CA LEU A 137 14.85 23.18 -2.91
C LEU A 137 15.85 22.02 -2.92
N HIS A 138 15.49 20.90 -3.57
CA HIS A 138 16.28 19.68 -3.60
C HIS A 138 16.51 19.23 -5.05
N PRO A 139 17.52 19.79 -5.75
CA PRO A 139 17.72 19.55 -7.19
C PRO A 139 17.93 18.09 -7.58
N PHE A 140 18.49 17.28 -6.66
CA PHE A 140 18.70 15.85 -6.89
C PHE A 140 17.39 15.07 -7.05
N LEU A 141 16.23 15.63 -6.65
CA LEU A 141 14.93 14.98 -6.86
C LEU A 141 14.56 14.86 -8.34
N ARG A 142 15.19 15.65 -9.23
CA ARG A 142 15.00 15.57 -10.69
C ARG A 142 15.40 14.22 -11.29
N GLN A 143 16.23 13.44 -10.60
CA GLN A 143 16.64 12.12 -11.07
C GLN A 143 15.52 11.07 -10.96
N TYR A 144 14.44 11.36 -10.23
CA TYR A 144 13.34 10.42 -10.01
C TYR A 144 12.21 10.64 -11.01
N GLU A 145 11.69 9.54 -11.54
CA GLU A 145 10.61 9.59 -12.51
C GLU A 145 9.32 10.14 -11.90
N ASN A 146 8.64 11.05 -12.61
CA ASN A 146 7.34 11.60 -12.22
C ASN A 146 7.29 12.19 -10.78
N ASN A 147 8.43 12.60 -10.22
CA ASN A 147 8.54 13.08 -8.84
C ASN A 147 7.96 12.10 -7.80
N TRP A 148 8.08 10.79 -8.05
CA TRP A 148 7.49 9.77 -7.19
C TRP A 148 7.89 9.85 -5.71
N PRO A 149 9.13 10.25 -5.31
CA PRO A 149 9.46 10.39 -3.90
C PRO A 149 8.62 11.46 -3.21
N ILE A 150 8.45 12.62 -3.87
CA ILE A 150 7.64 13.73 -3.37
C ILE A 150 6.17 13.29 -3.29
N ALA A 151 5.66 12.61 -4.32
CA ALA A 151 4.30 12.08 -4.34
C ALA A 151 4.03 11.13 -3.16
N ASP A 152 4.97 10.26 -2.84
CA ASP A 152 4.83 9.30 -1.75
C ASP A 152 4.92 9.93 -0.35
N PHE A 153 5.81 10.92 -0.18
CA PHE A 153 5.82 11.76 1.02
C PHE A 153 4.47 12.45 1.23
N LEU A 154 3.94 13.09 0.18
CA LEU A 154 2.64 13.75 0.23
C LEU A 154 1.50 12.77 0.56
N ARG A 155 1.45 11.61 -0.11
CA ARG A 155 0.43 10.58 0.17
C ARG A 155 0.44 10.17 1.63
N THR A 156 1.61 9.89 2.19
CA THR A 156 1.77 9.47 3.58
C THR A 156 1.35 10.59 4.54
N TYR A 157 1.84 11.80 4.28
CA TYR A 157 1.55 12.98 5.10
C TYR A 157 0.06 13.30 5.15
N LEU A 158 -0.58 13.38 3.99
CA LEU A 158 -1.99 13.76 3.86
C LEU A 158 -2.93 12.69 4.38
N LYS A 159 -2.58 11.41 4.21
CA LYS A 159 -3.33 10.30 4.83
C LYS A 159 -3.41 10.49 6.34
N ASN A 160 -2.28 10.79 6.98
CA ASN A 160 -2.20 11.00 8.42
C ASN A 160 -2.93 12.29 8.84
N LYS A 161 -2.76 13.38 8.08
CA LYS A 161 -3.41 14.68 8.35
C LYS A 161 -4.93 14.60 8.23
N ALA A 162 -5.44 13.92 7.20
CA ALA A 162 -6.87 13.70 7.01
C ALA A 162 -7.46 12.83 8.13
N ALA A 163 -6.77 11.76 8.52
CA ALA A 163 -7.18 10.93 9.65
C ALA A 163 -7.23 11.73 10.97
N ALA A 164 -6.23 12.58 11.22
CA ALA A 164 -6.20 13.45 12.38
C ALA A 164 -7.34 14.49 12.37
N ALA A 165 -7.63 15.09 11.20
CA ALA A 165 -8.74 16.02 11.05
C ALA A 165 -10.11 15.35 11.30
N ASN A 166 -10.28 14.09 10.89
CA ASN A 166 -11.50 13.32 11.15
C ASN A 166 -11.67 13.00 12.63
N ARG A 167 -10.59 12.64 13.35
CA ARG A 167 -10.64 12.38 14.81
C ARG A 167 -11.12 13.60 15.60
N LYS A 168 -10.72 14.82 15.19
CA LYS A 168 -11.17 16.07 15.84
C LYS A 168 -12.66 16.38 15.62
N LYS A 169 -13.26 15.83 14.56
CA LYS A 169 -14.68 16.06 14.22
C LYS A 169 -15.64 15.13 14.96
N THR A 170 -15.15 14.03 15.51
CA THR A 170 -15.95 13.08 16.28
C THR A 170 -15.67 13.29 17.77
N PRO A 171 -16.33 14.26 18.44
CA PRO A 171 -16.30 14.29 19.89
C PRO A 171 -16.99 13.01 20.38
N VAL A 172 -16.24 12.17 21.10
CA VAL A 172 -16.80 11.02 21.80
C VAL A 172 -17.67 11.60 22.92
N LEU A 173 -18.98 11.49 22.76
CA LEU A 173 -19.99 11.82 23.77
C LEU A 173 -20.15 10.64 24.75
#